data_AF-A0A9D9IX41-F1
#
_entry.id   AF-A0A9D9IX41-F1
#
_cell.length_a   1.000
_cell.length_b   1.000
_cell.length_c   1.000
_cell.angle_alpha   90.00
_cell.angle_beta   90.00
_cell.angle_gamma   90.00
#
_symmetry.space_group_name_H-M   'P 1'
#
loop_
_entity.id
_entity.type
_entity.pdbx_description
1 polymer ?
#
loop_
_entity_poly.entity_id
_entity_poly.type
_entity_poly.pdbx_seq_one_letter_code
_entity_poly.pdbx_strand_id
1 'polypeptide(L)'
;MPGRLFIFAAYDAGARVGASLLWYLRSLSACGDVVLEADTDFSAGELEKLGGFCLHAGAAAHGEYDFGSYKRAWQWARENLDTDAYDFVYLVNDSVFGPLRELEPCLERMEGLGCPAFGLVMHPSGHSPHLQSWFMGFGREVSVAAWFDAFLSSVERQESKEAVCEKYENGLTRLLTAHGVGFKGLFNLPGKSVYNSPLRLYRRGLPFVKKSSFTRHAGCLGRQLRLVLDSLPGPCRDAVLSDAARLYGADYVNSLLAAGRFTVACRYFRYLASKLRGRSA
;
A
#
# COMPACT_ATOMS: atom_id res chain seq x y z
N MET A 1 24.29 -3.21 -3.50
CA MET A 1 22.85 -2.88 -3.58
C MET A 1 22.68 -1.50 -2.96
N PRO A 2 21.80 -0.64 -3.50
CA PRO A 2 21.56 0.68 -2.92
C PRO A 2 20.99 0.57 -1.51
N GLY A 3 21.33 1.51 -0.63
CA GLY A 3 20.77 1.60 0.72
C GLY A 3 19.32 2.07 0.65
N ARG A 4 18.38 1.26 1.15
CA ARG A 4 16.94 1.58 1.15
C ARG A 4 16.40 1.64 2.57
N LEU A 5 15.62 2.68 2.86
CA LEU A 5 14.86 2.82 4.10
C LEU A 5 13.36 2.79 3.78
N PHE A 6 12.62 1.86 4.38
CA PHE A 6 11.17 1.74 4.26
C PHE A 6 10.49 2.30 5.51
N ILE A 7 9.84 3.45 5.35
CA ILE A 7 8.91 4.02 6.33
C ILE A 7 7.54 3.38 6.09
N PHE A 8 7.14 2.52 7.01
CA PHE A 8 6.00 1.64 6.85
C PHE A 8 4.81 2.10 7.70
N ALA A 9 3.64 2.25 7.06
CA ALA A 9 2.36 2.47 7.73
C ALA A 9 1.52 1.19 7.77
N ALA A 10 1.10 0.79 8.96
CA ALA A 10 0.24 -0.38 9.16
C ALA A 10 -1.10 0.00 9.80
N TYR A 11 -2.15 -0.77 9.48
CA TYR A 11 -3.43 -0.66 10.16
C TYR A 11 -4.16 -2.00 10.22
N ASP A 12 -4.68 -2.35 11.39
CA ASP A 12 -5.58 -3.49 11.53
C ASP A 12 -6.69 -3.22 12.53
N ALA A 13 -7.94 -3.20 12.08
CA ALA A 13 -9.10 -2.92 12.94
C ALA A 13 -9.26 -3.91 14.11
N GLY A 14 -8.68 -5.12 14.02
CA GLY A 14 -8.69 -6.13 15.07
C GLY A 14 -7.44 -6.12 15.96
N ALA A 15 -6.55 -5.13 15.78
CA ALA A 15 -5.26 -5.05 16.48
C ALA A 15 -4.41 -6.31 16.32
N ARG A 16 -4.36 -6.87 15.11
CA ARG A 16 -3.55 -8.06 14.79
C ARG A 16 -2.50 -7.80 13.72
N VAL A 17 -1.30 -8.30 13.98
CA VAL A 17 -0.25 -8.49 12.98
C VAL A 17 -0.58 -9.76 12.19
N GLY A 18 -1.15 -9.55 10.99
CA GLY A 18 -1.57 -10.60 10.08
C GLY A 18 -0.45 -11.30 9.33
N ALA A 19 -0.70 -12.52 8.86
CA ALA A 19 0.29 -13.30 8.10
C ALA A 19 0.77 -12.60 6.83
N SER A 20 -0.11 -11.87 6.14
CA SER A 20 0.28 -11.07 4.97
C SER A 20 1.17 -9.89 5.31
N LEU A 21 1.03 -9.28 6.49
CA LEU A 21 1.92 -8.19 6.92
C LEU A 21 3.32 -8.75 7.20
N LEU A 22 3.43 -9.87 7.91
CA LEU A 22 4.71 -10.55 8.14
C LEU A 22 5.40 -10.97 6.84
N TRP A 23 4.61 -11.47 5.86
CA TRP A 23 5.12 -11.79 4.53
C TRP A 23 5.70 -10.56 3.82
N TYR A 24 5.01 -9.43 3.92
CA TYR A 24 5.44 -8.17 3.33
C TYR A 24 6.74 -7.66 3.99
N LEU A 25 6.78 -7.60 5.32
CA LEU A 25 7.94 -7.11 6.06
C LEU A 25 9.17 -8.01 5.85
N ARG A 26 9.01 -9.32 5.76
CA ARG A 26 10.09 -10.25 5.37
C ARG A 26 10.67 -9.89 4.00
N SER A 27 9.82 -9.52 3.05
CA SER A 27 10.27 -9.17 1.69
C SER A 27 10.96 -7.81 1.64
N LEU A 28 10.48 -6.84 2.43
CA LEU A 28 11.08 -5.51 2.54
C LEU A 28 12.43 -5.54 3.27
N SER A 29 12.50 -6.24 4.41
CA SER A 29 13.73 -6.39 5.20
C SER A 29 14.87 -7.09 4.46
N ALA A 30 14.55 -7.91 3.46
CA ALA A 30 15.55 -8.48 2.56
C ALA A 30 16.13 -7.45 1.57
N CYS A 31 15.46 -6.32 1.36
CA CYS A 31 15.84 -5.29 0.39
C CYS A 31 16.36 -3.98 1.03
N GLY A 32 16.23 -3.81 2.35
CA GLY A 32 16.60 -2.61 3.07
C GLY A 32 16.04 -2.57 4.50
N ASP A 33 16.28 -1.46 5.20
CA ASP A 33 15.84 -1.28 6.58
C ASP A 33 14.38 -0.88 6.66
N VAL A 34 13.67 -1.32 7.70
CA VAL A 34 12.24 -1.05 7.89
C VAL A 34 11.99 -0.38 9.23
N VAL A 35 11.27 0.74 9.20
CA VAL A 35 10.75 1.44 10.37
C VAL A 35 9.24 1.47 10.25
N LEU A 36 8.54 0.82 11.17
CA LEU A 36 7.09 0.65 11.12
C LEU A 36 6.40 1.44 12.22
N GLU A 37 5.31 2.10 11.84
CA GLU A 37 4.32 2.65 12.77
C GLU A 37 2.92 2.20 12.36
N ALA A 38 2.09 1.85 13.35
CA ALA A 38 0.73 1.40 13.12
C ALA A 38 -0.29 2.36 13.75
N ASP A 39 -1.34 2.71 12.98
CA ASP A 39 -2.50 3.47 13.48
C ASP A 39 -3.49 2.53 14.21
N THR A 40 -2.98 1.77 15.18
CA THR A 40 -3.71 0.71 15.89
C THR A 40 -2.95 0.35 17.16
N ASP A 41 -3.65 -0.01 18.23
CA ASP A 41 -3.02 -0.42 19.50
C ASP A 41 -2.70 -1.93 19.50
N PHE A 42 -1.55 -2.31 18.93
CA PHE A 42 -1.07 -3.69 19.02
C PHE A 42 -0.62 -4.04 20.45
N SER A 43 -0.92 -5.27 20.88
CA SER A 43 -0.37 -5.77 22.14
C SER A 43 1.12 -6.08 22.01
N ALA A 44 1.82 -6.20 23.15
CA ALA A 44 3.24 -6.58 23.16
C ALA A 44 3.51 -7.86 22.36
N GLY A 45 2.69 -8.89 22.53
CA GLY A 45 2.84 -10.14 21.77
C GLY A 45 2.53 -10.03 20.27
N GLU A 46 1.79 -9.01 19.83
CA GLU A 46 1.64 -8.72 18.40
C GLU A 46 2.87 -7.96 17.86
N LEU A 47 3.39 -6.98 18.60
CA LEU A 47 4.62 -6.26 18.26
C LEU A 47 5.84 -7.18 18.21
N GLU A 48 5.95 -8.15 19.12
CA GLU A 48 7.02 -9.16 19.11
C GLU A 48 7.12 -9.92 17.78
N LYS A 49 6.01 -10.14 17.07
CA LYS A 49 6.00 -10.82 15.76
C LYS A 49 6.70 -10.00 14.67
N LEU A 50 6.77 -8.67 14.83
CA LEU A 50 7.46 -7.76 13.92
C LEU A 50 8.97 -7.75 14.17
N GLY A 51 9.40 -8.28 15.32
CA GLY A 51 10.80 -8.44 15.68
C GLY A 51 11.57 -9.23 14.62
N GLY A 52 12.77 -8.75 14.29
CA GLY A 52 13.63 -9.34 13.27
C GLY A 52 13.32 -8.91 11.83
N PHE A 53 12.22 -8.18 11.59
CA PHE A 53 11.95 -7.56 10.27
C PHE A 53 12.11 -6.04 10.30
N CYS A 54 11.93 -5.40 11.46
CA CYS A 54 11.98 -3.95 11.60
C CYS A 54 13.11 -3.53 12.54
N LEU A 55 13.76 -2.41 12.24
CA LEU A 55 14.64 -1.70 13.18
C LEU A 55 13.83 -1.08 14.32
N HIS A 56 12.59 -0.66 14.00
CA HIS A 56 11.62 -0.14 14.95
C HIS A 56 10.20 -0.51 14.54
N ALA A 57 9.36 -0.79 15.53
CA ALA A 57 7.94 -1.04 15.35
C ALA A 57 7.16 -0.38 16.49
N GLY A 58 6.44 0.68 16.17
CA GLY A 58 5.47 1.33 17.05
C GLY A 58 4.04 1.02 16.66
N ALA A 59 3.13 1.10 17.63
CA ALA A 59 1.71 0.88 17.41
C ALA A 59 0.91 1.69 18.44
N ALA A 60 0.26 2.75 17.96
CA ALA A 60 -0.61 3.59 18.76
C ALA A 60 -1.69 4.19 17.87
N ALA A 61 -2.95 4.05 18.27
CA ALA A 61 -4.05 4.68 17.56
C ALA A 61 -3.89 6.22 17.58
N HIS A 62 -3.82 6.82 16.40
CA HIS A 62 -3.64 8.26 16.24
C HIS A 62 -4.67 8.90 15.31
N GLY A 63 -5.34 8.14 14.44
CA GLY A 63 -6.44 8.62 13.61
C GLY A 63 -6.02 9.61 12.51
N GLU A 64 -4.75 9.57 12.13
CA GLU A 64 -4.15 10.40 11.07
C GLU A 64 -3.92 9.59 9.79
N TYR A 65 -4.43 8.34 9.75
CA TYR A 65 -4.27 7.40 8.64
C TYR A 65 -2.78 7.16 8.31
N ASP A 66 -2.52 6.55 7.14
CA ASP A 66 -1.19 6.14 6.71
C ASP A 66 -0.14 7.27 6.81
N PHE A 67 -0.51 8.52 6.51
CA PHE A 67 0.40 9.67 6.61
C PHE A 67 0.82 9.97 8.05
N GLY A 68 -0.03 9.72 9.03
CA GLY A 68 0.35 9.84 10.43
C GLY A 68 1.38 8.78 10.83
N SER A 69 1.21 7.55 10.36
CA SER A 69 2.20 6.51 10.60
C SER A 69 3.51 6.84 9.89
N TYR A 70 3.48 7.34 8.65
CA TYR A 70 4.67 7.84 7.96
C TYR A 70 5.38 8.94 8.74
N LYS A 71 4.64 9.91 9.30
CA LYS A 71 5.20 10.98 10.14
C LYS A 71 5.96 10.42 11.33
N ARG A 72 5.33 9.53 12.12
CA ARG A 72 5.94 8.96 13.34
C ARG A 72 7.16 8.10 13.02
N ALA A 73 7.06 7.26 11.99
CA ALA A 73 8.15 6.39 11.57
C ALA A 73 9.32 7.22 11.01
N TRP A 74 9.04 8.28 10.25
CA TRP A 74 10.05 9.21 9.77
C TRP A 74 10.74 9.96 10.92
N GLN A 75 9.98 10.46 11.90
CA GLN A 75 10.54 11.13 13.09
C GLN A 75 11.46 10.20 13.87
N TRP A 76 11.03 8.96 14.13
CA TRP A 76 11.89 7.96 14.77
C TRP A 76 13.16 7.72 13.95
N ALA A 77 13.05 7.57 12.63
CA ALA A 77 14.20 7.36 11.76
C ALA A 77 15.18 8.54 11.81
N ARG A 78 14.70 9.79 11.77
CA ARG A 78 15.54 11.00 11.87
C ARG A 78 16.27 11.12 13.21
N GLU A 79 15.65 10.64 14.29
CA GLU A 79 16.24 10.69 15.63
C GLU A 79 17.26 9.56 15.88
N ASN A 80 17.10 8.40 15.22
CA ASN A 80 17.84 7.19 15.56
C ASN A 80 18.78 6.68 14.46
N LEU A 81 18.64 7.15 13.22
CA LEU A 81 19.41 6.71 12.05
C LEU A 81 20.08 7.89 11.35
N ASP A 82 21.19 7.62 10.66
CA ASP A 82 21.71 8.53 9.63
C ASP A 82 20.89 8.39 8.35
N THR A 83 19.70 9.01 8.33
CA THR A 83 18.78 8.89 7.18
C THR A 83 19.37 9.45 5.88
N ASP A 84 20.38 10.31 5.97
CA ASP A 84 21.08 10.88 4.81
C ASP A 84 22.07 9.87 4.22
N ALA A 85 22.33 8.72 4.87
CA ALA A 85 23.15 7.64 4.31
C ALA A 85 22.40 6.76 3.30
N TYR A 86 21.06 6.76 3.31
CA TYR A 86 20.27 5.97 2.38
C TYR A 86 20.23 6.60 0.98
N ASP A 87 20.23 5.76 -0.05
CA ASP A 87 20.06 6.18 -1.44
C ASP A 87 18.58 6.49 -1.73
N PHE A 88 17.68 5.71 -1.13
CA PHE A 88 16.24 5.83 -1.31
C PHE A 88 15.47 5.69 0.01
N VAL A 89 14.52 6.59 0.22
CA VAL A 89 13.50 6.50 1.27
C VAL A 89 12.16 6.14 0.62
N TYR A 90 11.49 5.14 1.15
CA TYR A 90 10.21 4.64 0.66
C TYR A 90 9.11 4.88 1.68
N LEU A 91 7.96 5.37 1.21
CA LEU A 91 6.70 5.38 1.97
C LEU A 91 5.84 4.22 1.47
N VAL A 92 5.56 3.25 2.34
CA VAL A 92 4.84 2.01 1.99
C VAL A 92 3.78 1.67 3.03
N ASN A 93 2.63 1.16 2.61
CA ASN A 93 1.59 0.73 3.56
C ASN A 93 0.98 -0.64 3.25
N ASP A 94 0.22 -1.14 4.22
CA ASP A 94 -0.37 -2.48 4.17
C ASP A 94 -1.78 -2.53 3.54
N SER A 95 -2.20 -1.52 2.78
CA SER A 95 -3.50 -1.54 2.07
C SER A 95 -3.60 -2.56 0.91
N VAL A 96 -2.60 -3.43 0.78
CA VAL A 96 -2.40 -4.43 -0.27
C VAL A 96 -2.08 -5.80 0.31
N PHE A 97 -2.39 -6.84 -0.46
CA PHE A 97 -1.82 -8.17 -0.30
C PHE A 97 -0.61 -8.31 -1.22
N GLY A 98 0.48 -8.84 -0.68
CA GLY A 98 1.73 -9.08 -1.38
C GLY A 98 2.95 -8.86 -0.49
N PRO A 99 4.16 -8.84 -1.07
CA PRO A 99 4.40 -8.92 -2.50
C PRO A 99 4.12 -10.33 -3.04
N LEU A 100 3.59 -10.39 -4.26
CA LEU A 100 3.14 -11.60 -4.97
C LEU A 100 4.22 -12.20 -5.88
N ARG A 101 5.44 -11.67 -5.78
CA ARG A 101 6.68 -12.01 -6.50
C ARG A 101 7.84 -11.31 -5.81
N GLU A 102 9.07 -11.56 -6.24
CA GLU A 102 10.25 -10.88 -5.72
C GLU A 102 10.14 -9.36 -5.89
N LEU A 103 10.49 -8.63 -4.83
CA LEU A 103 10.31 -7.19 -4.76
C LEU A 103 11.50 -6.43 -5.35
N GLU A 104 12.72 -6.95 -5.18
CA GLU A 104 13.96 -6.29 -5.61
C GLU A 104 13.94 -5.89 -7.10
N PRO A 105 13.59 -6.75 -8.07
CA PRO A 105 13.51 -6.33 -9.47
C PRO A 105 12.46 -5.24 -9.74
N CYS A 106 11.43 -5.12 -8.88
CA CYS A 106 10.46 -4.05 -8.98
C CYS A 106 11.02 -2.73 -8.45
N LEU A 107 11.76 -2.77 -7.33
CA LEU A 107 12.43 -1.60 -6.75
C LEU A 107 13.46 -1.04 -7.73
N GLU A 108 14.32 -1.89 -8.30
CA GLU A 108 15.32 -1.48 -9.28
C GLU A 108 14.69 -0.80 -10.50
N ARG A 109 13.55 -1.30 -10.98
CA ARG A 109 12.79 -0.67 -12.07
C ARG A 109 12.20 0.68 -11.70
N MET A 110 11.78 0.86 -10.45
CA MET A 110 11.27 2.13 -9.93
C MET A 110 12.39 3.15 -9.81
N GLU A 111 13.51 2.75 -9.22
CA GLU A 111 14.74 3.54 -9.05
C GLU A 111 15.33 3.95 -10.40
N GLY A 112 15.25 3.05 -11.40
CA GLY A 112 15.68 3.28 -12.78
C GLY A 112 14.77 4.17 -13.63
N LEU A 113 13.69 4.76 -13.08
CA LEU A 113 12.81 5.67 -13.85
C LEU A 113 13.48 7.02 -14.19
N GLY A 114 14.63 7.31 -13.60
CA GLY A 114 15.41 8.52 -13.86
C GLY A 114 14.70 9.78 -13.36
N CYS A 115 14.01 9.69 -12.22
CA CYS A 115 13.36 10.82 -11.56
C CYS A 115 13.59 10.73 -10.04
N PRO A 116 13.76 11.87 -9.35
CA PRO A 116 14.05 11.87 -7.91
C PRO A 116 12.90 11.39 -7.03
N ALA A 117 11.66 11.44 -7.52
CA ALA A 117 10.51 10.85 -6.85
C ALA A 117 9.79 9.88 -7.79
N PHE A 118 9.29 8.78 -7.26
CA PHE A 118 8.60 7.78 -8.05
C PHE A 118 7.57 7.01 -7.24
N GLY A 119 6.61 6.39 -7.92
CA GLY A 119 5.61 5.54 -7.28
C GLY A 119 5.42 4.25 -8.04
N LEU A 120 5.01 3.20 -7.33
CA LEU A 120 4.64 1.97 -7.98
C LEU A 120 3.45 2.20 -8.90
N VAL A 121 2.46 2.98 -8.44
CA VAL A 121 1.31 3.39 -9.24
C VAL A 121 1.17 4.91 -9.24
N MET A 122 0.90 5.46 -10.43
CA MET A 122 0.54 6.86 -10.62
C MET A 122 -0.83 6.95 -11.29
N HIS A 123 -1.62 7.94 -10.87
CA HIS A 123 -2.84 8.32 -11.57
C HIS A 123 -2.53 9.44 -12.59
N PRO A 124 -2.63 9.19 -13.91
CA PRO A 124 -2.16 10.12 -14.95
C PRO A 124 -3.17 11.23 -15.29
N SER A 125 -3.97 11.71 -14.33
CA SER A 125 -5.02 12.71 -14.61
C SER A 125 -4.44 13.98 -15.20
N GLY A 126 -5.01 14.47 -16.32
CA GLY A 126 -4.45 15.59 -17.08
C GLY A 126 -4.41 16.94 -16.35
N HIS A 127 -5.19 17.11 -15.28
CA HIS A 127 -5.19 18.35 -14.47
C HIS A 127 -4.38 18.24 -13.18
N SER A 128 -4.23 17.01 -12.66
CA SER A 128 -3.53 16.72 -11.40
C SER A 128 -3.02 15.27 -11.44
N PRO A 129 -1.89 15.00 -12.10
CA PRO A 129 -1.24 13.71 -11.97
C PRO A 129 -0.71 13.56 -10.54
N HIS A 130 -0.84 12.38 -9.95
CA HIS A 130 -0.34 12.11 -8.60
C HIS A 130 0.16 10.67 -8.44
N LEU A 131 1.19 10.52 -7.61
CA LEU A 131 1.64 9.21 -7.13
C LEU A 131 0.64 8.68 -6.11
N GLN A 132 0.38 7.36 -6.12
CA GLN A 132 -0.44 6.76 -5.08
C GLN A 132 0.39 6.48 -3.82
N SER A 133 -0.10 6.94 -2.68
CA SER A 133 0.66 7.05 -1.42
C SER A 133 0.99 5.74 -0.71
N TRP A 134 0.57 4.59 -1.26
CA TRP A 134 0.77 3.28 -0.65
C TRP A 134 2.09 2.60 -1.02
N PHE A 135 2.78 3.12 -2.04
CA PHE A 135 4.13 2.66 -2.40
C PHE A 135 4.82 3.73 -3.25
N MET A 136 5.56 4.62 -2.57
CA MET A 136 6.34 5.70 -3.18
C MET A 136 7.80 5.60 -2.74
N GLY A 137 8.71 6.02 -3.61
CA GLY A 137 10.14 6.10 -3.32
C GLY A 137 10.68 7.48 -3.68
N PHE A 138 11.67 7.91 -2.91
CA PHE A 138 12.28 9.23 -2.96
C PHE A 138 13.79 9.03 -2.92
N GLY A 139 14.48 9.46 -3.97
CA GLY A 139 15.94 9.52 -3.99
C GLY A 139 16.47 10.66 -3.12
N ARG A 140 17.78 10.66 -2.92
CA ARG A 140 18.51 11.61 -2.05
C ARG A 140 18.10 13.07 -2.22
N GLU A 141 17.92 13.55 -3.46
CA GLU A 141 17.51 14.94 -3.74
C GLU A 141 16.23 15.34 -3.01
N VAL A 142 15.29 14.41 -2.82
CA VAL A 142 14.05 14.63 -2.08
C VAL A 142 14.21 14.28 -0.61
N SER A 143 14.78 13.11 -0.30
CA SER A 143 14.79 12.58 1.07
C SER A 143 15.60 13.40 2.07
N VAL A 144 16.64 14.13 1.60
CA VAL A 144 17.45 15.02 2.45
C VAL A 144 16.95 16.47 2.45
N ALA A 145 15.92 16.77 1.66
CA ALA A 145 15.44 18.14 1.52
C ALA A 145 14.62 18.56 2.75
N ALA A 146 14.93 19.75 3.30
CA ALA A 146 14.22 20.28 4.47
C ALA A 146 12.70 20.41 4.26
N TRP A 147 12.26 20.67 3.03
CA TRP A 147 10.83 20.75 2.71
C TRP A 147 10.12 19.39 2.79
N PHE A 148 10.84 18.28 2.53
CA PHE A 148 10.28 16.93 2.61
C PHE A 148 10.06 16.53 4.08
N ASP A 149 11.06 16.83 4.91
CA ASP A 149 10.96 16.66 6.37
C ASP A 149 9.83 17.51 6.96
N ALA A 150 9.75 18.79 6.58
CA ALA A 150 8.68 19.69 7.03
C ALA A 150 7.29 19.19 6.60
N PHE A 151 7.16 18.68 5.38
CA PHE A 151 5.91 18.09 4.89
C PHE A 151 5.46 16.91 5.76
N LEU A 152 6.32 15.90 5.96
CA LEU A 152 5.98 14.72 6.78
C LEU A 152 5.67 15.12 8.23
N SER A 153 6.45 16.05 8.80
CA SER A 153 6.25 16.53 10.16
C SER A 153 4.95 17.31 10.35
N SER A 154 4.43 17.95 9.28
CA SER A 154 3.18 18.72 9.27
C SER A 154 1.90 17.88 9.15
N VAL A 155 2.00 16.54 9.09
CA VAL A 155 0.80 15.70 9.03
C VAL A 155 -0.03 15.87 10.31
N GLU A 156 -1.33 16.01 10.11
CA GLU A 156 -2.35 16.26 11.12
C GLU A 156 -3.62 15.48 10.76
N ARG A 157 -4.43 15.17 11.76
CA ARG A 157 -5.73 14.53 11.57
C ARG A 157 -6.63 15.33 10.62
N GLN A 158 -7.26 14.63 9.68
CA GLN A 158 -8.23 15.19 8.75
C GLN A 158 -9.62 14.56 8.95
N GLU A 159 -10.66 15.26 8.49
CA GLU A 159 -12.06 14.87 8.69
C GLU A 159 -12.46 13.62 7.88
N SER A 160 -11.80 13.35 6.76
CA SER A 160 -12.14 12.25 5.85
C SER A 160 -10.92 11.70 5.11
N LYS A 161 -11.06 10.48 4.58
CA LYS A 161 -10.03 9.87 3.71
C LYS A 161 -9.82 10.67 2.45
N GLU A 162 -10.87 11.26 1.92
CA GLU A 162 -10.82 12.15 0.76
C GLU A 162 -9.99 13.40 1.06
N ALA A 163 -10.15 13.99 2.26
CA ALA A 163 -9.34 15.12 2.70
C ALA A 163 -7.87 14.74 2.88
N VAL A 164 -7.57 13.54 3.40
CA VAL A 164 -6.20 13.01 3.45
C VAL A 164 -5.60 12.87 2.04
N CYS A 165 -6.33 12.27 1.10
CA CYS A 165 -5.86 12.14 -0.28
C CYS A 165 -5.59 13.51 -0.92
N GLU A 166 -6.49 14.48 -0.73
CA GLU A 166 -6.33 15.80 -1.32
C GLU A 166 -5.18 16.60 -0.67
N LYS A 167 -5.09 16.60 0.66
CA LYS A 167 -4.08 17.36 1.39
C LYS A 167 -2.69 16.74 1.32
N TYR A 168 -2.60 15.40 1.34
CA TYR A 168 -1.30 14.72 1.47
C TYR A 168 -0.89 13.94 0.22
N GLU A 169 -1.75 13.12 -0.41
CA GLU A 169 -1.36 12.40 -1.62
C GLU A 169 -1.19 13.36 -2.82
N ASN A 170 -2.19 14.17 -3.09
CA ASN A 170 -2.12 15.24 -4.10
C ASN A 170 -1.17 16.36 -3.64
N GLY A 171 -1.18 16.70 -2.35
CA GLY A 171 -0.30 17.72 -1.78
C GLY A 171 1.19 17.41 -1.94
N LEU A 172 1.61 16.17 -1.69
CA LEU A 172 3.01 15.75 -1.89
C LEU A 172 3.43 15.91 -3.35
N THR A 173 2.56 15.55 -4.30
CA THR A 173 2.88 15.70 -5.73
C THR A 173 2.94 17.16 -6.17
N ARG A 174 2.04 18.00 -5.63
CA ARG A 174 2.11 19.46 -5.85
C ARG A 174 3.38 20.05 -5.26
N LEU A 175 3.80 19.58 -4.09
CA LEU A 175 5.02 20.03 -3.42
C LEU A 175 6.27 19.66 -4.23
N LEU A 176 6.34 18.42 -4.73
CA LEU A 176 7.39 18.00 -5.67
C LEU A 176 7.47 18.96 -6.87
N THR A 177 6.32 19.27 -7.48
CA THR A 177 6.25 20.18 -8.64
C THR A 177 6.69 21.61 -8.27
N ALA A 178 6.27 22.12 -7.10
CA ALA A 178 6.64 23.45 -6.62
C ALA A 178 8.14 23.60 -6.36
N HIS A 179 8.83 22.51 -6.02
CA HIS A 179 10.28 22.46 -5.86
C HIS A 179 11.03 22.05 -7.14
N GLY A 180 10.34 21.95 -8.29
CA GLY A 180 10.97 21.58 -9.57
C GLY A 180 11.38 20.10 -9.68
N VAL A 181 10.90 19.25 -8.77
CA VAL A 181 11.23 17.82 -8.73
C VAL A 181 10.33 17.03 -9.67
N GLY A 182 10.95 16.35 -10.63
CA GLY A 182 10.26 15.43 -11.53
C GLY A 182 9.83 14.15 -10.83
N PHE A 183 8.66 13.60 -11.21
CA PHE A 183 8.16 12.35 -10.66
C PHE A 183 7.51 11.44 -11.72
N LYS A 184 7.63 10.11 -11.56
CA LYS A 184 7.05 9.11 -12.48
C LYS A 184 6.43 7.92 -11.75
N GLY A 185 5.46 7.27 -12.39
CA GLY A 185 4.89 6.01 -11.94
C GLY A 185 5.39 4.85 -12.77
N LEU A 186 5.73 3.72 -12.13
CA LEU A 186 6.04 2.49 -12.87
C LEU A 186 4.79 1.96 -13.59
N PHE A 187 3.62 2.12 -12.98
CA PHE A 187 2.32 1.81 -13.58
C PHE A 187 1.42 3.05 -13.60
N ASN A 188 1.16 3.57 -14.81
CA ASN A 188 0.19 4.65 -15.03
C ASN A 188 -1.23 4.07 -15.15
N LEU A 189 -2.03 4.23 -14.10
CA LEU A 189 -3.32 3.58 -13.94
C LEU A 189 -4.43 4.62 -13.71
N PRO A 190 -5.27 4.92 -14.71
CA PRO A 190 -6.35 5.89 -14.55
C PRO A 190 -7.51 5.33 -13.72
N GLY A 191 -8.21 6.23 -13.05
CA GLY A 191 -9.40 5.99 -12.26
C GLY A 191 -9.21 4.87 -11.23
N LYS A 192 -10.15 3.93 -11.22
CA LYS A 192 -10.19 2.84 -10.24
C LYS A 192 -9.58 1.53 -10.76
N SER A 193 -8.73 1.60 -11.78
CA SER A 193 -8.18 0.42 -12.46
C SER A 193 -7.33 -0.46 -11.55
N VAL A 194 -6.54 0.14 -10.64
CA VAL A 194 -5.75 -0.57 -9.61
C VAL A 194 -6.60 -1.52 -8.76
N TYR A 195 -7.86 -1.15 -8.48
CA TYR A 195 -8.78 -1.94 -7.67
C TYR A 195 -9.56 -2.98 -8.48
N ASN A 196 -9.79 -2.72 -9.77
CA ASN A 196 -10.81 -3.40 -10.57
C ASN A 196 -10.25 -4.47 -11.51
N SER A 197 -8.93 -4.55 -11.68
CA SER A 197 -8.29 -5.43 -12.66
C SER A 197 -7.13 -6.27 -12.09
N PRO A 198 -7.29 -6.96 -10.93
CA PRO A 198 -6.18 -7.62 -10.23
C PRO A 198 -5.43 -8.63 -11.12
N LEU A 199 -6.12 -9.45 -11.90
CA LEU A 199 -5.46 -10.43 -12.78
C LEU A 199 -4.67 -9.76 -13.91
N ARG A 200 -5.23 -8.70 -14.52
CA ARG A 200 -4.55 -7.96 -15.59
C ARG A 200 -3.28 -7.31 -15.06
N LEU A 201 -3.34 -6.71 -13.87
CA LEU A 201 -2.21 -6.01 -13.26
C LEU A 201 -1.12 -6.97 -12.81
N TYR A 202 -1.51 -8.10 -12.19
CA TYR A 202 -0.58 -9.17 -11.86
C TYR A 202 0.16 -9.68 -13.11
N ARG A 203 -0.55 -9.91 -14.22
CA ARG A 203 0.08 -10.32 -15.50
C ARG A 203 1.01 -9.25 -16.09
N ARG A 204 0.77 -7.97 -15.81
CA ARG A 204 1.65 -6.85 -16.21
C ARG A 204 2.86 -6.67 -15.29
N GLY A 205 2.99 -7.50 -14.26
CA GLY A 205 4.11 -7.44 -13.33
C GLY A 205 3.87 -6.63 -12.06
N LEU A 206 2.64 -6.15 -11.79
CA LEU A 206 2.35 -5.46 -10.54
C LEU A 206 2.48 -6.48 -9.38
N PRO A 207 3.35 -6.25 -8.39
CA PRO A 207 3.64 -7.22 -7.34
C PRO A 207 2.60 -7.25 -6.22
N PHE A 208 1.48 -6.55 -6.33
CA PHE A 208 0.47 -6.45 -5.27
C PHE A 208 -0.96 -6.51 -5.80
N VAL A 209 -1.89 -6.89 -4.92
CA VAL A 209 -3.34 -6.74 -5.12
C VAL A 209 -3.90 -5.90 -3.98
N LYS A 210 -4.73 -4.90 -4.29
CA LYS A 210 -5.38 -4.10 -3.25
C LYS A 210 -6.30 -4.97 -2.38
N LYS A 211 -6.20 -4.86 -1.05
CA LYS A 211 -7.07 -5.57 -0.09
C LYS A 211 -8.56 -5.37 -0.45
N SER A 212 -8.93 -4.12 -0.78
CA SER A 212 -10.29 -3.78 -1.20
C SER A 212 -10.80 -4.53 -2.43
N SER A 213 -9.93 -5.05 -3.32
CA SER A 213 -10.34 -5.87 -4.47
C SER A 213 -11.15 -7.11 -4.08
N PHE A 214 -10.99 -7.63 -2.86
CA PHE A 214 -11.75 -8.78 -2.36
C PHE A 214 -13.25 -8.46 -2.20
N THR A 215 -13.60 -7.22 -1.85
CA THR A 215 -14.99 -6.80 -1.64
C THR A 215 -15.57 -6.00 -2.81
N ARG A 216 -14.75 -5.65 -3.82
CA ARG A 216 -15.18 -4.82 -4.95
C ARG A 216 -16.36 -5.42 -5.72
N HIS A 217 -17.31 -4.53 -6.02
CA HIS A 217 -18.50 -4.83 -6.80
C HIS A 217 -19.24 -6.06 -6.27
N ALA A 218 -19.41 -6.16 -4.95
CA ALA A 218 -20.02 -7.32 -4.29
C ALA A 218 -19.30 -8.65 -4.61
N GLY A 219 -17.97 -8.64 -4.68
CA GLY A 219 -17.15 -9.84 -4.91
C GLY A 219 -17.13 -10.33 -6.36
N CYS A 220 -17.33 -9.45 -7.34
CA CYS A 220 -17.25 -9.82 -8.76
C CYS A 220 -15.84 -10.16 -9.24
N LEU A 221 -14.82 -9.75 -8.48
CA LEU A 221 -13.42 -9.99 -8.85
C LEU A 221 -12.93 -11.38 -8.40
N GLY A 222 -13.76 -12.18 -7.73
CA GLY A 222 -13.36 -13.47 -7.13
C GLY A 222 -12.66 -14.42 -8.10
N ARG A 223 -13.15 -14.57 -9.34
CA ARG A 223 -12.48 -15.41 -10.35
C ARG A 223 -11.10 -14.86 -10.75
N GLN A 224 -10.96 -13.54 -10.85
CA GLN A 224 -9.66 -12.92 -11.14
C GLN A 224 -8.68 -13.13 -9.99
N LEU A 225 -9.15 -12.94 -8.75
CA LEU A 225 -8.36 -13.15 -7.54
C LEU A 225 -7.92 -14.61 -7.43
N ARG A 226 -8.82 -15.58 -7.64
CA ARG A 226 -8.47 -17.00 -7.67
C ARG A 226 -7.34 -17.29 -8.67
N LEU A 227 -7.45 -16.80 -9.90
CA LEU A 227 -6.42 -17.00 -10.91
C LEU A 227 -5.06 -16.37 -10.55
N VAL A 228 -5.06 -15.28 -9.78
CA VAL A 228 -3.81 -14.73 -9.22
C VAL A 228 -3.28 -15.67 -8.13
N LEU A 229 -4.11 -16.01 -7.15
CA LEU A 229 -3.72 -16.81 -5.98
C LEU A 229 -3.23 -18.22 -6.36
N ASP A 230 -3.86 -18.87 -7.34
CA ASP A 230 -3.47 -20.20 -7.83
C ASP A 230 -2.11 -20.19 -8.55
N SER A 231 -1.60 -19.01 -8.93
CA SER A 231 -0.27 -18.86 -9.54
C SER A 231 0.85 -18.52 -8.56
N LEU A 232 0.52 -18.33 -7.27
CA LEU A 232 1.50 -17.95 -6.25
C LEU A 232 2.18 -19.18 -5.64
N PRO A 233 3.43 -19.03 -5.15
CA PRO A 233 4.02 -20.02 -4.27
C PRO A 233 3.14 -20.27 -3.04
N GLY A 234 3.11 -21.52 -2.55
CA GLY A 234 2.28 -21.94 -1.41
C GLY A 234 2.35 -20.98 -0.20
N PRO A 235 3.54 -20.67 0.33
CA PRO A 235 3.66 -19.76 1.49
C PRO A 235 3.07 -18.36 1.26
N CYS A 236 3.25 -17.80 0.06
CA CYS A 236 2.68 -16.50 -0.30
C CYS A 236 1.15 -16.58 -0.37
N ARG A 237 0.64 -17.62 -1.03
CA ARG A 237 -0.80 -17.89 -1.15
C ARG A 237 -1.45 -18.04 0.23
N ASP A 238 -0.83 -18.80 1.12
CA ASP A 238 -1.35 -19.10 2.44
C ASP A 238 -1.36 -17.86 3.35
N ALA A 239 -0.31 -17.02 3.28
CA ALA A 239 -0.28 -15.75 3.99
C ALA A 239 -1.42 -14.82 3.55
N VAL A 240 -1.68 -14.72 2.25
CA VAL A 240 -2.78 -13.91 1.71
C VAL A 240 -4.14 -14.49 2.08
N LEU A 241 -4.34 -15.81 1.96
CA LEU A 241 -5.62 -16.45 2.25
C LEU A 241 -5.95 -16.43 3.75
N SER A 242 -4.97 -16.69 4.61
CA SER A 242 -5.13 -16.62 6.07
C SER A 242 -5.60 -15.23 6.49
N ASP A 243 -4.93 -14.18 5.99
CA ASP A 243 -5.25 -12.82 6.36
C ASP A 243 -6.56 -12.32 5.71
N ALA A 244 -6.83 -12.70 4.46
CA ALA A 244 -8.12 -12.42 3.82
C ALA A 244 -9.29 -13.10 4.56
N ALA A 245 -9.14 -14.35 5.01
CA ALA A 245 -10.16 -15.05 5.78
C ALA A 245 -10.42 -14.37 7.12
N ARG A 246 -9.37 -13.88 7.79
CA ARG A 246 -9.48 -13.09 9.02
C ARG A 246 -10.21 -11.75 8.80
N LEU A 247 -9.85 -11.04 7.73
CA LEU A 247 -10.38 -9.70 7.44
C LEU A 247 -11.81 -9.71 6.89
N TYR A 248 -12.19 -10.73 6.11
CA TYR A 248 -13.46 -10.76 5.38
C TYR A 248 -14.38 -11.93 5.76
N GLY A 249 -13.91 -12.85 6.60
CA GLY A 249 -14.61 -14.09 6.94
C GLY A 249 -14.24 -15.23 6.00
N ALA A 250 -13.93 -16.40 6.56
CA ALA A 250 -13.51 -17.59 5.81
C ALA A 250 -14.57 -18.04 4.78
N ASP A 251 -15.84 -18.11 5.19
CA ASP A 251 -16.94 -18.53 4.31
C ASP A 251 -17.12 -17.58 3.12
N TYR A 252 -16.99 -16.27 3.37
CA TYR A 252 -17.04 -15.27 2.32
C TYR A 252 -15.89 -15.46 1.33
N VAL A 253 -14.65 -15.60 1.80
CA VAL A 253 -13.48 -15.78 0.93
C VAL A 253 -13.58 -17.08 0.13
N ASN A 254 -14.01 -18.18 0.75
CA ASN A 254 -14.25 -19.44 0.05
C ASN A 254 -15.30 -19.29 -1.05
N SER A 255 -16.44 -18.67 -0.74
CA SER A 255 -17.50 -18.37 -1.72
C SER A 255 -17.07 -17.38 -2.81
N LEU A 256 -16.19 -16.44 -2.47
CA LEU A 256 -15.63 -15.47 -3.41
C LEU A 256 -14.80 -16.18 -4.48
N LEU A 257 -13.87 -17.04 -4.05
CA LEU A 257 -12.91 -17.71 -4.92
C LEU A 257 -13.53 -18.90 -5.67
N ALA A 258 -14.51 -19.59 -5.09
CA ALA A 258 -15.22 -20.69 -5.75
C ALA A 258 -16.18 -20.22 -6.86
N ALA A 259 -16.57 -18.94 -6.87
CA ALA A 259 -17.62 -18.42 -7.75
C ALA A 259 -17.39 -18.70 -9.25
N GLY A 260 -18.34 -19.39 -9.87
CA GLY A 260 -18.39 -19.61 -11.30
C GLY A 260 -18.77 -18.35 -12.09
N ARG A 261 -18.68 -18.42 -13.44
CA ARG A 261 -18.95 -17.28 -14.33
C ARG A 261 -20.37 -16.72 -14.14
N PHE A 262 -21.35 -17.61 -14.00
CA PHE A 262 -22.75 -17.24 -13.77
C PHE A 262 -22.93 -16.51 -12.43
N THR A 263 -22.37 -17.03 -11.34
CA THR A 263 -22.42 -16.41 -10.01
C THR A 263 -21.81 -15.00 -10.02
N VAL A 264 -20.69 -14.82 -10.71
CA VAL A 264 -20.05 -13.50 -10.86
C VAL A 264 -20.96 -12.53 -11.63
N ALA A 265 -21.59 -12.97 -12.72
CA ALA A 265 -22.54 -12.14 -13.46
C ALA A 265 -23.73 -11.71 -12.58
N CYS A 266 -24.32 -12.65 -11.82
CA CYS A 266 -25.40 -12.33 -10.88
C CYS A 266 -24.97 -11.31 -9.81
N ARG A 267 -23.77 -11.45 -9.23
CA ARG A 267 -23.22 -10.46 -8.27
C ARG A 267 -23.12 -9.07 -8.91
N TYR A 268 -22.69 -9.01 -10.17
CA TYR A 268 -22.53 -7.74 -10.88
C TYR A 268 -23.88 -7.07 -11.14
N PHE A 269 -24.88 -7.82 -11.60
CA PHE A 269 -26.23 -7.29 -11.78
C PHE A 269 -26.84 -6.78 -10.48
N ARG A 270 -26.66 -7.53 -9.36
CA ARG A 270 -27.11 -7.06 -8.03
C ARG A 270 -26.43 -5.75 -7.62
N TYR A 271 -25.12 -5.65 -7.85
CA TYR A 271 -24.36 -4.43 -7.57
C TYR A 271 -24.83 -3.23 -8.40
N LEU A 272 -25.13 -3.43 -9.69
CA LEU A 272 -25.69 -2.36 -10.52
C LEU A 272 -27.08 -1.95 -10.04
N ALA A 273 -27.93 -2.92 -9.71
CA ALA A 273 -29.28 -2.67 -9.19
C ALA A 273 -29.27 -1.94 -7.84
N SER A 274 -28.27 -2.18 -6.98
CA SER A 274 -28.13 -1.45 -5.71
C SER A 274 -27.68 0.00 -5.93
N LYS A 275 -26.82 0.25 -6.92
CA LYS A 275 -26.44 1.62 -7.31
C LYS A 275 -27.58 2.43 -7.90
N LEU A 276 -28.47 1.79 -8.66
CA LEU A 276 -29.65 2.45 -9.22
C LEU A 276 -30.63 2.84 -8.10
N ARG A 277 -30.88 1.92 -7.15
CA ARG A 277 -31.75 2.18 -6.00
C ARG A 277 -31.20 3.23 -5.02
N GLY A 278 -29.88 3.28 -4.83
CA GLY A 278 -29.23 4.28 -3.98
C GLY A 278 -29.04 5.66 -4.62
N ARG A 279 -29.39 5.83 -5.90
CA ARG A 279 -29.42 7.14 -6.60
C ARG A 279 -30.82 7.76 -6.67
N SER A 280 -31.83 6.99 -6.28
CA SER A 280 -33.24 7.38 -6.27
C SER A 280 -33.75 7.72 -4.84
N ALA A 281 -32.83 7.99 -3.92
CA ALA A 281 -33.09 8.46 -2.55
C ALA A 281 -32.27 9.71 -2.28
#